data_AF-A0A1Y0H673-F1
#
_entry.id   AF-A0A1Y0H673-F1
#
_cell.length_a   1.000
_cell.length_b   1.000
_cell.length_c   1.000
_cell.angle_alpha   90.00
_cell.angle_beta   90.00
_cell.angle_gamma   90.00
#
_symmetry.space_group_name_H-M   'P 1'
#
loop_
_entity.id
_entity.type
_entity.pdbx_description
1 polymer ?
#
loop_
_entity_poly.entity_id
_entity_poly.type
_entity_poly.pdbx_seq_one_letter_code
_entity_poly.pdbx_strand_id
1 'polypeptide(L)'
;MAKWRNSDRKQDFPWDDSYKGETVAELLAKRGKVRSDSLVLAFEIAADSIPEDEINFHERVILAVEAMEMQVNNGGYGQFFVNSSSAYTDVIHEALLAIECEACAAITADAIAALNLPPGYDADVVSEIADDLSAEQQEKLAACDDRYYANDEWIAAQLLDFIERNQDKIRIPWPR
;
A
#
# COMPACT_ATOMS: atom_id res chain seq x y z
N MET A 1 10.24 15.00 2.45
CA MET A 1 9.95 14.66 3.87
C MET A 1 8.45 14.49 4.00
N ALA A 2 7.96 13.25 3.91
CA ALA A 2 6.54 12.95 4.09
C ALA A 2 6.03 13.42 5.46
N LYS A 3 4.91 14.14 5.47
CA LYS A 3 4.26 14.62 6.69
C LYS A 3 3.32 13.53 7.20
N TRP A 4 3.90 12.54 7.84
CA TRP A 4 3.17 11.41 8.43
C TRP A 4 1.88 11.82 9.15
N ARG A 5 0.85 11.01 8.88
CA ARG A 5 -0.35 10.71 9.67
C ARG A 5 0.01 9.53 10.63
N ASN A 6 -0.91 8.76 11.21
CA ASN A 6 -2.29 9.12 11.57
C ASN A 6 -2.38 9.35 13.09
N SER A 7 -2.81 8.38 13.91
CA SER A 7 -3.28 8.65 15.28
C SER A 7 -2.45 8.06 16.46
N ASP A 8 -1.72 6.95 16.30
CA ASP A 8 -0.79 6.35 17.30
C ASP A 8 0.27 7.33 17.85
N ARG A 9 0.47 8.46 17.16
CA ARG A 9 1.52 9.49 17.35
C ARG A 9 1.60 10.15 18.74
N LYS A 10 0.76 9.78 19.71
CA LYS A 10 0.84 10.27 21.09
C LYS A 10 1.49 9.29 22.06
N GLN A 11 1.73 8.05 21.65
CA GLN A 11 2.52 7.10 22.43
C GLN A 11 3.86 6.86 21.70
N ASP A 12 4.95 7.06 22.43
CA ASP A 12 6.31 6.97 21.92
C ASP A 12 6.73 5.48 21.85
N PHE A 13 5.99 4.70 21.04
CA PHE A 13 6.30 3.30 20.81
C PHE A 13 7.61 3.17 20.04
N PRO A 14 8.47 2.19 20.38
CA PRO A 14 9.71 1.97 19.66
C PRO A 14 9.47 1.61 18.20
N TRP A 15 10.43 2.01 17.38
CA TRP A 15 10.64 1.52 16.02
C TRP A 15 11.45 0.22 16.06
N ASP A 16 11.07 -0.74 15.23
CA ASP A 16 11.70 -2.05 15.05
C ASP A 16 11.73 -2.36 13.54
N ASP A 17 12.80 -1.93 12.86
CA ASP A 17 13.08 -2.24 11.45
C ASP A 17 13.59 -3.67 11.23
N SER A 18 13.71 -4.45 12.30
CA SER A 18 14.49 -5.67 12.30
C SER A 18 13.60 -6.91 12.20
N TYR A 19 12.91 -7.06 11.07
CA TYR A 19 12.32 -8.35 10.68
C TYR A 19 13.44 -9.39 10.53
N LYS A 20 13.30 -10.50 11.27
CA LYS A 20 14.29 -11.58 11.41
C LYS A 20 13.74 -12.94 10.98
N GLY A 21 12.56 -12.98 10.37
CA GLY A 21 11.83 -14.21 10.05
C GLY A 21 10.78 -14.58 11.10
N GLU A 22 10.25 -13.60 11.86
CA GLU A 22 9.10 -13.81 12.74
C GLU A 22 7.87 -14.32 11.99
N THR A 23 7.11 -15.20 12.63
CA THR A 23 5.79 -15.63 12.16
C THR A 23 4.75 -14.51 12.26
N VAL A 24 3.64 -14.63 11.50
CA VAL A 24 2.47 -13.73 11.62
C VAL A 24 2.02 -13.56 13.08
N ALA A 25 2.01 -14.64 13.87
CA ALA A 25 1.61 -14.60 15.28
C ALA A 25 2.61 -13.83 16.17
N GLU A 26 3.91 -13.96 15.91
CA GLU A 26 4.96 -13.22 16.64
C GLU A 26 4.96 -11.74 16.29
N LEU A 27 4.70 -11.40 15.01
CA LEU A 27 4.51 -10.03 14.55
C LEU A 27 3.25 -9.41 15.17
N LEU A 28 2.09 -10.06 15.07
CA LEU A 28 0.85 -9.58 15.71
C LEU A 28 0.99 -9.46 17.24
N ALA A 29 1.79 -10.29 17.89
CA ALA A 29 2.10 -10.14 19.31
C ALA A 29 2.91 -8.86 19.65
N LYS A 30 3.47 -8.14 18.67
CA LYS A 30 4.06 -6.80 18.83
C LYS A 30 3.01 -5.66 18.70
N ARG A 31 1.78 -5.92 18.23
CA ARG A 31 0.73 -4.90 18.09
C ARG A 31 0.47 -4.21 19.43
N GLY A 32 0.42 -2.88 19.44
CA GLY A 32 0.28 -2.06 20.65
C GLY A 32 1.52 -2.06 21.57
N LYS A 33 2.68 -2.56 21.10
CA LYS A 33 3.99 -2.48 21.78
C LYS A 33 5.06 -1.80 20.93
N VAL A 34 4.91 -1.83 19.61
CA VAL A 34 5.70 -1.09 18.61
C VAL A 34 4.76 -0.21 17.77
N ARG A 35 5.30 0.73 17.01
CA ARG A 35 4.50 1.55 16.06
C ARG A 35 3.82 0.68 15.01
N SER A 36 2.58 1.01 14.65
CA SER A 36 1.84 0.32 13.59
C SER A 36 2.62 0.27 12.27
N ASP A 37 3.12 1.40 11.78
CA ASP A 37 3.93 1.49 10.55
C ASP A 37 5.22 0.64 10.59
N SER A 38 5.81 0.45 11.78
CA SER A 38 6.98 -0.44 11.94
C SER A 38 6.60 -1.92 11.83
N LEU A 39 5.39 -2.27 12.27
CA LEU A 39 4.87 -3.63 12.19
C LEU A 39 4.43 -3.96 10.77
N VAL A 40 3.80 -3.00 10.07
CA VAL A 40 3.42 -3.17 8.65
C VAL A 40 4.67 -3.31 7.78
N LEU A 41 5.71 -2.49 7.96
CA LEU A 41 7.00 -2.66 7.29
C LEU A 41 7.60 -4.07 7.49
N ALA A 42 7.46 -4.66 8.68
CA ALA A 42 7.92 -6.03 8.91
C ALA A 42 7.09 -7.06 8.11
N PHE A 43 5.80 -6.82 7.89
CA PHE A 43 4.96 -7.63 7.00
C PHE A 43 5.28 -7.39 5.50
N GLU A 44 5.60 -6.16 5.09
CA GLU A 44 6.05 -5.82 3.73
C GLU A 44 7.33 -6.59 3.38
N ILE A 45 8.40 -6.42 4.18
CA ILE A 45 9.70 -7.11 3.99
C ILE A 45 9.52 -8.64 3.95
N ALA A 46 8.57 -9.16 4.73
CA ALA A 46 8.27 -10.58 4.76
C ALA A 46 7.51 -11.05 3.51
N ALA A 47 6.52 -10.30 3.03
CA ALA A 47 5.76 -10.60 1.82
C ALA A 47 6.60 -10.45 0.54
N ASP A 48 7.50 -9.46 0.49
CA ASP A 48 8.42 -9.22 -0.63
C ASP A 48 9.44 -10.38 -0.83
N SER A 49 9.61 -11.22 0.20
CA SER A 49 10.43 -12.44 0.11
C SER A 49 9.72 -13.64 -0.53
N ILE A 50 8.42 -13.54 -0.83
CA ILE A 50 7.63 -14.59 -1.49
C ILE A 50 7.81 -14.47 -3.01
N PRO A 51 8.08 -15.58 -3.74
CA PRO A 51 8.12 -15.56 -5.20
C PRO A 51 6.81 -15.04 -5.82
N GLU A 52 6.92 -14.28 -6.91
CA GLU A 52 5.78 -13.65 -7.60
C GLU A 52 4.74 -14.68 -8.11
N ASP A 53 5.18 -15.87 -8.51
CA ASP A 53 4.31 -16.98 -8.94
C ASP A 53 3.67 -17.75 -7.78
N GLU A 54 4.16 -17.56 -6.55
CA GLU A 54 3.65 -18.17 -5.33
C GLU A 54 2.78 -17.22 -4.50
N ILE A 55 2.95 -15.90 -4.61
CA ILE A 55 2.27 -14.90 -3.75
C ILE A 55 0.73 -14.96 -3.87
N ASN A 56 0.04 -14.94 -2.73
CA ASN A 56 -1.43 -14.95 -2.70
C ASN A 56 -2.00 -13.54 -2.50
N PHE A 57 -3.31 -13.39 -2.75
CA PHE A 57 -4.03 -12.12 -2.64
C PHE A 57 -3.76 -11.37 -1.33
N HIS A 58 -3.77 -12.02 -0.16
CA HIS A 58 -3.63 -11.35 1.13
C HIS A 58 -2.20 -10.83 1.35
N GLU A 59 -1.20 -11.51 0.80
CA GLU A 59 0.20 -11.08 0.82
C GLU A 59 0.41 -9.94 -0.19
N ARG A 60 -0.20 -10.03 -1.38
CA ARG A 60 -0.18 -8.97 -2.41
C ARG A 60 -0.92 -7.69 -1.97
N VAL A 61 -1.97 -7.81 -1.15
CA VAL A 61 -2.65 -6.66 -0.51
C VAL A 61 -1.69 -5.86 0.37
N ILE A 62 -0.84 -6.52 1.16
CA ILE A 62 0.15 -5.86 2.02
C ILE A 62 1.12 -5.04 1.16
N LEU A 63 1.71 -5.68 0.13
CA LEU A 63 2.67 -5.03 -0.76
C LEU A 63 2.04 -3.88 -1.56
N ALA A 64 0.84 -4.07 -2.09
CA ALA A 64 0.14 -3.04 -2.86
C ALA A 64 -0.15 -1.79 -2.02
N VAL A 65 -0.66 -1.97 -0.81
CA VAL A 65 -1.03 -0.87 0.08
C VAL A 65 0.20 -0.10 0.56
N GLU A 66 1.27 -0.78 0.97
CA GLU A 66 2.51 -0.11 1.39
C GLU A 66 3.22 0.59 0.22
N ALA A 67 3.24 -0.03 -0.96
CA ALA A 67 3.74 0.62 -2.17
C ALA A 67 2.94 1.90 -2.49
N MET A 68 1.62 1.90 -2.31
CA MET A 68 0.79 3.09 -2.51
C MET A 68 1.06 4.16 -1.44
N GLU A 69 1.00 3.82 -0.15
CA GLU A 69 1.31 4.75 0.95
C GLU A 69 2.71 5.38 0.78
N MET A 70 3.72 4.58 0.43
CA MET A 70 5.10 5.05 0.26
C MET A 70 5.24 6.03 -0.91
N GLN A 71 4.60 5.77 -2.05
CA GLN A 71 4.80 6.57 -3.26
C GLN A 71 3.91 7.82 -3.23
N VAL A 72 2.64 7.68 -2.85
CA VAL A 72 1.70 8.81 -2.80
C VAL A 72 2.11 9.82 -1.72
N ASN A 73 2.58 9.39 -0.53
CA ASN A 73 3.10 10.33 0.48
C ASN A 73 4.43 11.01 0.10
N ASN A 74 5.16 10.52 -0.92
CA ASN A 74 6.42 11.10 -1.39
C ASN A 74 6.25 12.01 -2.61
N GLY A 75 5.35 11.68 -3.54
CA GLY A 75 5.15 12.43 -4.79
C GLY A 75 3.81 12.19 -5.50
N GLY A 76 2.77 11.80 -4.76
CA GLY A 76 1.41 11.62 -5.30
C GLY A 76 1.20 10.37 -6.15
N TYR A 77 0.00 10.22 -6.70
CA TYR A 77 -0.37 9.13 -7.59
C TYR A 77 0.47 9.09 -8.86
N GLY A 78 0.95 10.24 -9.36
CA GLY A 78 1.91 10.27 -10.47
C GLY A 78 3.17 9.46 -10.15
N GLN A 79 3.74 9.62 -8.94
CA GLN A 79 4.89 8.82 -8.52
C GLN A 79 4.53 7.34 -8.31
N PHE A 80 3.32 7.02 -7.85
CA PHE A 80 2.84 5.63 -7.75
C PHE A 80 2.74 4.92 -9.11
N PHE A 81 2.28 5.62 -10.15
CA PHE A 81 2.14 5.03 -11.48
C PHE A 81 3.43 4.99 -12.32
N VAL A 82 4.35 5.94 -12.13
CA VAL A 82 5.65 5.95 -12.86
C VAL A 82 6.63 4.91 -12.30
N ASN A 83 6.71 4.76 -10.97
CA ASN A 83 7.67 3.84 -10.34
C ASN A 83 7.22 2.37 -10.42
N SER A 84 8.08 1.45 -9.98
CA SER A 84 7.81 -0.01 -9.94
C SER A 84 6.55 -0.43 -9.16
N SER A 85 5.98 0.49 -8.37
CA SER A 85 4.64 0.38 -7.78
C SER A 85 3.50 0.25 -8.80
N SER A 86 3.73 0.59 -10.08
CA SER A 86 2.80 0.38 -11.18
C SER A 86 2.34 -1.09 -11.29
N ALA A 87 3.17 -2.04 -10.84
CA ALA A 87 2.88 -3.47 -10.74
C ALA A 87 1.71 -3.84 -9.79
N TYR A 88 1.19 -2.88 -9.03
CA TYR A 88 0.02 -3.05 -8.17
C TYR A 88 -1.24 -2.32 -8.68
N THR A 89 -1.20 -1.67 -9.84
CA THR A 89 -2.30 -0.87 -10.39
C THR A 89 -3.58 -1.68 -10.63
N ASP A 90 -3.44 -2.95 -10.99
CA ASP A 90 -4.54 -3.90 -11.20
C ASP A 90 -5.26 -4.31 -9.91
N VAL A 91 -4.57 -4.29 -8.77
CA VAL A 91 -5.06 -4.84 -7.49
C VAL A 91 -5.31 -3.77 -6.42
N ILE A 92 -4.66 -2.60 -6.48
CA ILE A 92 -4.67 -1.61 -5.39
C ILE A 92 -6.07 -1.14 -5.00
N HIS A 93 -6.99 -0.99 -5.95
CA HIS A 93 -8.38 -0.65 -5.65
C HIS A 93 -9.08 -1.73 -4.82
N GLU A 94 -8.95 -3.00 -5.20
CA GLU A 94 -9.52 -4.13 -4.44
C GLU A 94 -8.82 -4.32 -3.09
N ALA A 95 -7.51 -4.04 -3.02
CA ALA A 95 -6.73 -4.10 -1.78
C ALA A 95 -7.20 -3.04 -0.77
N LEU A 96 -7.46 -1.81 -1.20
CA LEU A 96 -7.98 -0.74 -0.34
C LEU A 96 -9.39 -1.05 0.18
N LEU A 97 -10.25 -1.63 -0.67
CA LEU A 97 -11.56 -2.14 -0.23
C LEU A 97 -11.43 -3.30 0.76
N ALA A 98 -10.48 -4.22 0.57
CA ALA A 98 -10.26 -5.36 1.45
C ALA A 98 -9.80 -4.95 2.86
N ILE A 99 -9.06 -3.85 2.98
CA ILE A 99 -8.68 -3.26 4.28
C ILE A 99 -9.73 -2.27 4.84
N GLU A 100 -10.86 -2.06 4.16
CA GLU A 100 -11.97 -1.17 4.57
C GLU A 100 -11.68 0.35 4.40
N CYS A 101 -10.65 0.73 3.64
CA CYS A 101 -10.34 2.11 3.25
C CYS A 101 -11.17 2.56 2.02
N GLU A 102 -12.50 2.65 2.17
CA GLU A 102 -13.43 2.98 1.07
C GLU A 102 -13.16 4.35 0.42
N ALA A 103 -12.79 5.37 1.20
CA ALA A 103 -12.53 6.71 0.66
C ALA A 103 -11.21 6.74 -0.13
N CYS A 104 -10.16 6.11 0.38
CA CYS A 104 -8.90 5.93 -0.34
C CYS A 104 -9.11 5.09 -1.60
N ALA A 105 -9.88 4.01 -1.54
CA ALA A 105 -10.21 3.19 -2.71
C ALA A 105 -10.88 4.02 -3.81
N ALA A 106 -11.88 4.84 -3.46
CA ALA A 106 -12.55 5.72 -4.42
C ALA A 106 -11.60 6.76 -5.04
N ILE A 107 -10.70 7.35 -4.25
CA ILE A 107 -9.68 8.29 -4.75
C ILE A 107 -8.71 7.57 -5.70
N THR A 108 -8.26 6.36 -5.35
CA THR A 108 -7.36 5.55 -6.19
C THR A 108 -8.05 5.13 -7.49
N ALA A 109 -9.34 4.77 -7.46
CA ALA A 109 -10.11 4.44 -8.66
C ALA A 109 -10.20 5.65 -9.63
N ASP A 110 -10.44 6.86 -9.11
CA ASP A 110 -10.43 8.09 -9.90
C ASP A 110 -9.03 8.38 -10.49
N ALA A 111 -7.96 8.13 -9.72
CA ALA A 111 -6.59 8.28 -10.18
C ALA A 111 -6.23 7.31 -11.32
N ILE A 112 -6.62 6.03 -11.20
CA ILE A 112 -6.46 5.02 -12.26
C ILE A 112 -7.28 5.41 -13.50
N ALA A 113 -8.51 5.89 -13.32
CA ALA A 113 -9.36 6.34 -14.43
C ALA A 113 -8.76 7.54 -15.18
N ALA A 114 -8.02 8.42 -14.51
CA ALA A 114 -7.34 9.56 -15.13
C ALA A 114 -6.26 9.14 -16.14
N LEU A 115 -5.67 7.96 -16.01
CA LEU A 115 -4.67 7.44 -16.95
C LEU A 115 -5.26 7.04 -18.31
N ASN A 116 -6.57 6.73 -18.38
CA ASN A 116 -7.24 6.19 -19.58
C ASN A 116 -6.57 4.91 -20.14
N LEU A 117 -6.14 4.00 -19.26
CA LEU A 117 -5.41 2.78 -19.62
C LEU A 117 -6.17 1.92 -20.65
N PRO A 118 -5.47 1.29 -21.61
CA PRO A 118 -6.07 0.37 -22.55
C PRO A 118 -6.55 -0.92 -21.84
N PRO A 119 -7.57 -1.62 -22.37
CA PRO A 119 -7.99 -2.92 -21.81
C PRO A 119 -6.84 -3.94 -21.84
N GLY A 120 -6.57 -4.58 -20.69
CA GLY A 120 -5.49 -5.56 -20.57
C GLY A 120 -4.09 -4.94 -20.52
N TYR A 121 -3.96 -3.74 -19.92
CA TYR A 121 -2.68 -3.13 -19.60
C TYR A 121 -1.84 -4.01 -18.64
N ASP A 122 -0.52 -3.77 -18.65
CA ASP A 122 0.43 -4.29 -17.66
C ASP A 122 1.17 -3.12 -16.96
N ALA A 123 2.12 -3.47 -16.09
CA ALA A 123 2.88 -2.50 -15.29
C ALA A 123 3.73 -1.52 -16.12
N ASP A 124 4.26 -1.98 -17.26
CA ASP A 124 5.09 -1.18 -18.16
C ASP A 124 4.22 -0.17 -18.92
N VAL A 125 3.06 -0.61 -19.43
CA VAL A 125 2.07 0.27 -20.07
C VAL A 125 1.55 1.35 -19.12
N VAL A 126 1.34 1.03 -17.83
CA VAL A 126 0.97 2.03 -16.82
C VAL A 126 2.07 3.06 -16.63
N SER A 127 3.33 2.63 -16.50
CA SER A 127 4.48 3.52 -16.31
C SER A 127 4.72 4.42 -17.52
N GLU A 128 4.66 3.90 -18.75
CA GLU A 128 4.80 4.67 -19.99
C GLU A 128 3.72 5.77 -20.11
N ILE A 129 2.46 5.44 -19.82
CA ILE A 129 1.34 6.41 -19.84
C ILE A 129 1.50 7.46 -18.72
N ALA A 130 2.05 7.07 -17.57
CA ALA A 130 2.26 7.98 -16.44
C ALA A 130 3.44 8.95 -16.63
N ASP A 131 4.42 8.62 -17.47
CA ASP A 131 5.56 9.49 -17.79
C ASP A 131 5.19 10.63 -18.78
N ASP A 132 4.27 10.39 -19.72
CA ASP A 132 3.80 11.37 -20.73
C ASP A 132 2.33 11.81 -20.51
N LEU A 133 1.95 12.10 -19.26
CA LEU A 133 0.60 12.56 -18.94
C LEU A 133 0.30 13.94 -19.54
N SER A 134 -0.85 14.05 -20.23
CA SER A 134 -1.37 15.35 -20.66
C SER A 134 -1.74 16.26 -19.48
N ALA A 135 -1.77 17.58 -19.69
CA ALA A 135 -2.07 18.55 -18.65
C ALA A 135 -3.44 18.30 -17.95
N GLU A 136 -4.45 17.81 -18.68
CA GLU A 136 -5.75 17.45 -18.11
C GLU A 136 -5.65 16.24 -17.16
N GLN A 137 -4.79 15.27 -17.46
CA GLN A 137 -4.57 14.10 -16.62
C GLN A 137 -3.74 14.48 -15.38
N GLN A 138 -2.73 15.34 -15.54
CA GLN A 138 -1.97 15.90 -14.41
C GLN A 138 -2.88 16.67 -13.44
N GLU A 139 -3.83 17.47 -13.95
CA GLU A 139 -4.81 18.17 -13.11
C GLU A 139 -5.73 17.20 -12.36
N LYS A 140 -6.19 16.12 -13.01
CA LYS A 140 -6.99 15.06 -12.36
C LYS A 140 -6.21 14.32 -11.27
N LEU A 141 -4.94 13.97 -11.51
CA LEU A 141 -4.11 13.32 -10.50
C LEU A 141 -3.83 14.26 -9.32
N ALA A 142 -3.50 15.53 -9.56
CA ALA A 142 -3.32 16.52 -8.50
C ALA A 142 -4.57 16.68 -7.62
N ALA A 143 -5.77 16.65 -8.21
CA ALA A 143 -7.02 16.65 -7.47
C ALA A 143 -7.24 15.36 -6.64
N CYS A 144 -6.71 14.22 -7.09
CA CYS A 144 -6.71 12.98 -6.31
C CYS A 144 -5.69 13.01 -5.17
N ASP A 145 -4.51 13.58 -5.39
CA ASP A 145 -3.48 13.81 -4.37
C ASP A 145 -4.01 14.71 -3.25
N ASP A 146 -4.63 15.85 -3.59
CA ASP A 146 -5.26 16.76 -2.61
C ASP A 146 -6.34 16.05 -1.78
N ARG A 147 -7.15 15.19 -2.40
CA ARG A 147 -8.16 14.38 -1.70
C ARG A 147 -7.52 13.33 -0.79
N TYR A 148 -6.45 12.68 -1.24
CA TYR A 148 -5.71 11.69 -0.45
C TYR A 148 -5.04 12.34 0.76
N TYR A 149 -4.37 13.48 0.59
CA TYR A 149 -3.78 14.22 1.72
C TYR A 149 -4.82 14.82 2.68
N ALA A 150 -6.06 15.03 2.23
CA ALA A 150 -7.19 15.41 3.07
C ALA A 150 -7.84 14.21 3.81
N ASN A 151 -7.77 13.00 3.26
CA ASN A 151 -8.37 11.77 3.81
C ASN A 151 -7.88 11.45 5.23
N ASP A 152 -8.77 11.11 6.16
CA ASP A 152 -8.46 10.79 7.55
C ASP A 152 -8.49 9.29 7.91
N GLU A 153 -8.75 8.42 6.93
CA GLU A 153 -8.60 6.97 7.07
C GLU A 153 -7.18 6.59 7.54
N TRP A 154 -7.11 5.66 8.49
CA TRP A 154 -5.84 5.18 9.03
C TRP A 154 -5.41 3.88 8.37
N ILE A 155 -4.83 4.01 7.17
CA ILE A 155 -4.42 2.90 6.29
C ILE A 155 -3.60 1.84 7.06
N ALA A 156 -2.52 2.23 7.74
CA ALA A 156 -1.67 1.29 8.48
C ALA A 156 -2.42 0.50 9.58
N ALA A 157 -3.35 1.11 10.31
CA ALA A 157 -4.14 0.39 11.33
C ALA A 157 -5.14 -0.58 10.69
N GLN A 158 -5.80 -0.14 9.61
CA GLN A 158 -6.75 -0.94 8.83
C GLN A 158 -6.08 -2.13 8.13
N LEU A 159 -4.86 -1.95 7.61
CA LEU A 159 -4.04 -3.04 7.09
C LEU A 159 -3.65 -4.04 8.19
N LEU A 160 -3.30 -3.59 9.40
CA LEU A 160 -3.08 -4.49 10.53
C LEU A 160 -4.36 -5.25 10.94
N ASP A 161 -5.54 -4.61 10.91
CA ASP A 161 -6.82 -5.28 11.15
C ASP A 161 -7.16 -6.29 10.04
N PHE A 162 -6.80 -6.02 8.78
CA PHE A 162 -6.89 -7.01 7.70
C PHE A 162 -5.95 -8.19 7.91
N ILE A 163 -4.69 -7.95 8.28
CA ILE A 163 -3.69 -8.98 8.56
C ILE A 163 -4.14 -9.87 9.74
N GLU A 164 -4.63 -9.28 10.83
CA GLU A 164 -5.10 -10.04 12.00
C GLU A 164 -6.33 -10.91 11.67
N ARG A 165 -7.29 -10.39 10.88
CA ARG A 165 -8.47 -11.13 10.43
C ARG A 165 -8.18 -12.27 9.46
N ASN A 166 -7.04 -12.22 8.75
CA ASN A 166 -6.65 -13.18 7.70
C ASN A 166 -5.33 -13.89 8.01
N GLN A 167 -4.92 -13.92 9.28
CA GLN A 167 -3.62 -14.44 9.72
C GLN A 167 -3.38 -15.92 9.35
N ASP A 168 -4.44 -16.70 9.14
CA ASP A 168 -4.42 -18.10 8.71
C ASP A 168 -4.12 -18.29 7.21
N LYS A 169 -4.19 -17.20 6.41
CA LYS A 169 -3.98 -17.20 4.96
C LYS A 169 -2.65 -16.55 4.54
N ILE A 170 -1.95 -15.91 5.47
CA ILE A 170 -0.70 -15.19 5.22
C ILE A 170 0.47 -16.11 5.57
N ARG A 171 1.29 -16.49 4.58
CA ARG A 171 2.33 -17.52 4.71
C ARG A 171 3.70 -16.91 5.01
N ILE A 172 3.76 -16.19 6.13
CA ILE A 172 4.95 -15.48 6.61
C ILE A 172 5.50 -16.13 7.91
N PRO A 173 6.80 -16.46 7.98
CA PRO A 173 7.81 -16.34 6.93
C PRO A 173 7.60 -17.37 5.81
N TRP A 174 8.01 -17.01 4.59
CA TRP A 174 8.04 -17.96 3.47
C TRP A 174 9.12 -19.03 3.70
N PRO A 175 8.83 -20.33 3.48
CA PRO A 175 9.85 -21.37 3.55
C PRO A 175 10.90 -21.18 2.44
N ARG A 176 12.18 -21.23 2.83
CA ARG A 176 13.35 -21.23 1.92
C ARG A 176 13.73 -22.62 1.46
#